data_AF-A0A950BP98-F1
#
_entry.id   AF-A0A950BP98-F1
#
_cell.length_a   1.000
_cell.length_b   1.000
_cell.length_c   1.000
_cell.angle_alpha   90.00
_cell.angle_beta   90.00
_cell.angle_gamma   90.00
#
_symmetry.space_group_name_H-M   'P 1'
#
loop_
_entity.id
_entity.type
_entity.pdbx_description
1 polymer ?
#
loop_
_entity_poly.entity_id
_entity_poly.type
_entity_poly.pdbx_seq_one_letter_code
_entity_poly.pdbx_strand_id
1 'polypeptide(L)'
;VRPSFVLGGRPMEIIYDQHSLDRYMTEAVEASPERPILIDKFLEDAIEVDVDAVCDGMRTIVGGVMEHIEEAGIHSGDSACAIPPFSLPESIIAELKTQTYALAQALEVRGLMNIQFAVKEGEVYVLEVNPRASRTVPFVSKATGLNLAQVAARVMVGRSLENQGVTTEPMPRYVSVKEAVFPFAKFPGVDIVLGPEMRSTGEVMGIDTDFASAFAKSQLAALSRLPSRGTVFVSVAERDRQAVVPISRRLSTLGFRLIGTSGTVGTLLPHGIDITTIRKIREGRPNLLDHLANGTIDLIVNTPSGKGARTDEGRIRASAVSHGVPCITTIAGARAAVAAMERLREGKLNVYALQDLLSNVGARLTAPILPKVPAG
;
A
#
# COMPACT_ATOMS: atom_id res chain seq x y z
N VAL A 1 -3.20 19.30 3.36
CA VAL A 1 -2.20 20.33 3.73
C VAL A 1 -0.87 19.65 3.99
N ARG A 2 0.22 20.16 3.41
CA ARG A 2 1.55 19.51 3.45
C ARG A 2 2.64 20.52 3.81
N PRO A 3 3.48 20.25 4.82
CA PRO A 3 4.67 21.05 5.09
C PRO A 3 5.78 20.74 4.08
N SER A 4 6.64 21.72 3.80
CA SER A 4 7.79 21.55 2.91
C SER A 4 8.94 20.81 3.60
N PHE A 5 9.72 20.04 2.82
CA PHE A 5 10.96 19.32 3.26
C PHE A 5 10.79 18.29 4.38
N VAL A 6 9.67 17.57 4.35
CA VAL A 6 9.40 16.48 5.30
C VAL A 6 9.45 15.15 4.58
N LEU A 7 9.91 14.11 5.29
CA LEU A 7 9.88 12.73 4.85
C LEU A 7 8.93 11.96 5.78
N GLY A 8 8.17 11.01 5.23
CA GLY A 8 7.24 10.21 6.02
C GLY A 8 5.88 10.88 6.28
N GLY A 9 5.61 12.02 5.63
CA GLY A 9 4.31 12.69 5.71
C GLY A 9 3.99 13.34 7.06
N ARG A 10 5.00 13.72 7.85
CA ARG A 10 4.81 14.48 9.10
C ARG A 10 4.88 15.98 8.88
N PRO A 11 4.00 16.81 9.46
CA PRO A 11 2.63 16.56 9.89
C PRO A 11 1.61 16.79 8.76
N MET A 12 1.50 15.91 7.77
CA MET A 12 0.49 16.06 6.71
C MET A 12 -0.90 15.72 7.25
N GLU A 13 -1.90 16.52 6.85
CA GLU A 13 -3.30 16.27 7.23
C GLU A 13 -4.26 16.53 6.06
N ILE A 14 -5.32 15.72 5.96
CA ILE A 14 -6.43 15.92 5.03
C ILE A 14 -7.48 16.75 5.77
N ILE A 15 -7.80 17.92 5.21
CA ILE A 15 -8.66 18.92 5.84
C ILE A 15 -9.96 18.99 5.06
N TYR A 16 -11.09 18.76 5.74
CA TYR A 16 -12.42 18.73 5.13
C TYR A 16 -13.25 19.99 5.41
N ASP A 17 -12.90 20.74 6.46
CA ASP A 17 -13.64 21.93 6.90
C ASP A 17 -12.69 23.02 7.44
N GLN A 18 -13.21 24.24 7.53
CA GLN A 18 -12.46 25.41 7.97
C GLN A 18 -11.94 25.25 9.42
N HIS A 19 -12.74 24.69 10.31
CA HIS A 19 -12.35 24.51 11.72
C HIS A 19 -11.13 23.60 11.85
N SER A 20 -11.07 22.53 11.04
CA SER A 20 -9.93 21.63 10.96
C SER A 20 -8.69 22.33 10.41
N LEU A 21 -8.85 23.24 9.45
CA LEU A 21 -7.76 24.07 8.94
C LEU A 21 -7.20 24.99 10.04
N ASP A 22 -8.07 25.70 10.76
CA ASP A 22 -7.66 26.63 11.82
C ASP A 22 -6.91 25.91 12.94
N ARG A 23 -7.38 24.71 13.33
CA ARG A 23 -6.67 23.83 14.27
C ARG A 23 -5.30 23.45 13.74
N TYR A 24 -5.23 22.95 12.50
CA TYR A 24 -3.95 22.58 11.88
C TYR A 24 -2.97 23.76 11.86
N MET A 25 -3.45 24.95 11.50
CA MET A 25 -2.63 26.16 11.44
C MET A 25 -2.11 26.59 12.82
N THR A 26 -2.83 26.28 13.89
CA THR A 26 -2.41 26.59 15.27
C THR A 26 -1.44 25.54 15.82
N GLU A 27 -1.71 24.25 15.58
CA GLU A 27 -0.97 23.14 16.19
C GLU A 27 0.27 22.73 15.38
N ALA A 28 0.21 22.76 14.05
CA ALA A 28 1.22 22.14 13.18
C ALA A 28 2.25 23.14 12.61
N VAL A 29 1.92 24.44 12.55
CA VAL A 29 2.79 25.47 11.96
C VAL A 29 3.98 25.79 12.85
N GLU A 30 3.87 25.58 14.17
CA GLU A 30 5.00 25.71 15.10
C GLU A 30 6.16 24.76 14.76
N ALA A 31 5.89 23.64 14.07
CA ALA A 31 6.90 22.67 13.67
C ALA A 31 7.72 23.08 12.44
N SER A 32 7.30 24.08 11.66
CA SER A 32 8.04 24.55 10.47
C SER A 32 7.87 26.07 10.23
N PRO A 33 8.43 26.93 11.12
CA PRO A 33 8.14 28.37 11.13
C PRO A 33 8.63 29.14 9.89
N GLU A 34 9.62 28.60 9.16
CA GLU A 34 10.32 29.32 8.08
C GLU A 34 9.96 28.82 6.67
N ARG A 35 8.96 27.95 6.50
CA ARG A 35 8.73 27.28 5.20
C ARG A 35 7.28 27.34 4.74
N PRO A 36 7.04 27.46 3.41
CA PRO A 36 5.69 27.50 2.87
C PRO A 36 4.97 26.18 3.12
N ILE A 37 3.66 26.30 3.32
CA ILE A 37 2.74 25.18 3.47
C ILE A 37 2.02 25.01 2.14
N LEU A 38 2.03 23.79 1.60
CA LEU A 38 1.32 23.46 0.37
C LEU A 38 -0.12 23.08 0.69
N ILE A 39 -1.04 23.63 -0.09
CA ILE A 39 -2.45 23.31 -0.08
C ILE A 39 -2.79 22.67 -1.43
N ASP A 40 -2.96 21.36 -1.41
CA ASP A 40 -3.34 20.56 -2.56
C ASP A 40 -4.79 20.09 -2.44
N LYS A 41 -5.47 19.99 -3.58
CA LYS A 41 -6.76 19.30 -3.65
C LYS A 41 -6.55 17.81 -3.39
N PHE A 42 -7.29 17.27 -2.43
CA PHE A 42 -7.25 15.83 -2.14
C PHE A 42 -7.95 15.05 -3.26
N LEU A 43 -7.25 14.05 -3.80
CA LEU A 43 -7.77 13.15 -4.85
C LEU A 43 -8.40 11.92 -4.20
N GLU A 44 -9.64 12.06 -3.73
CA GLU A 44 -10.41 10.94 -3.16
C GLU A 44 -10.53 9.77 -4.15
N ASP A 45 -10.49 8.54 -3.66
CA ASP A 45 -10.64 7.30 -4.44
C ASP A 45 -9.62 7.14 -5.59
N ALA A 46 -8.49 7.85 -5.54
CA ALA A 46 -7.43 7.71 -6.54
C ALA A 46 -6.50 6.53 -6.20
N ILE A 47 -6.03 5.83 -7.23
CA ILE A 47 -5.02 4.77 -7.08
C ILE A 47 -3.65 5.44 -6.98
N GLU A 48 -2.92 5.19 -5.89
CA GLU A 48 -1.54 5.68 -5.74
C GLU A 48 -0.56 4.73 -6.43
N VAL A 49 0.44 5.30 -7.10
CA VAL A 49 1.44 4.55 -7.87
C VAL A 49 2.83 5.08 -7.57
N ASP A 50 3.76 4.20 -7.19
CA ASP A 50 5.18 4.51 -7.12
C ASP A 50 5.89 4.03 -8.39
N VAL A 51 6.81 4.82 -8.91
CA VAL A 51 7.69 4.43 -10.01
C VAL A 51 9.14 4.68 -9.60
N ASP A 52 9.94 3.61 -9.51
CA ASP A 52 11.38 3.73 -9.30
C ASP A 52 12.10 3.60 -10.64
N ALA A 53 13.03 4.52 -10.92
CA ALA A 53 13.79 4.57 -12.16
C ALA A 53 15.26 4.94 -11.92
N VAL A 54 16.11 4.59 -12.89
CA VAL A 54 17.51 5.03 -12.95
C VAL A 54 17.78 5.78 -14.25
N CYS A 55 18.43 6.93 -14.18
CA CYS A 55 18.79 7.76 -15.33
C CYS A 55 20.28 8.05 -15.34
N ASP A 56 20.94 7.93 -16.50
CA ASP A 56 22.35 8.34 -16.69
C ASP A 56 22.51 9.69 -17.40
N GLY A 57 21.39 10.38 -17.65
CA GLY A 57 21.34 11.65 -18.37
C GLY A 57 21.08 11.54 -19.86
N MET A 58 21.22 10.36 -20.42
CA MET A 58 20.87 10.08 -21.82
C MET A 58 19.69 9.11 -21.90
N ARG A 59 19.69 8.11 -21.02
CA ARG A 59 18.67 7.06 -20.94
C ARG A 59 18.12 6.97 -19.52
N THR A 60 16.83 6.70 -19.46
CA THR A 60 16.13 6.34 -18.23
C THR A 60 15.60 4.92 -18.36
N ILE A 61 15.79 4.10 -17.32
CA ILE A 61 15.23 2.75 -17.21
C ILE A 61 14.26 2.76 -16.03
N VAL A 62 12.97 2.48 -16.29
CA VAL A 62 12.02 2.23 -15.22
C VAL A 62 12.33 0.86 -14.62
N GLY A 63 12.70 0.87 -13.34
CA GLY A 63 12.96 -0.33 -12.58
C GLY A 63 11.69 -1.08 -12.23
N GLY A 64 10.63 -0.37 -11.84
CA GLY A 64 9.34 -0.96 -11.56
C GLY A 64 8.24 0.08 -11.39
N VAL A 65 7.04 -0.28 -11.82
CA VAL A 65 5.80 0.45 -11.55
C VAL A 65 5.05 -0.33 -10.47
N MET A 66 4.75 0.32 -9.36
CA MET A 66 4.14 -0.26 -8.17
C MET A 66 2.75 0.33 -7.97
N GLU A 67 1.72 -0.47 -8.15
CA GLU A 67 0.35 -0.07 -7.84
C GLU A 67 0.08 -0.32 -6.35
N HIS A 68 -0.37 0.69 -5.62
CA HIS A 68 -0.76 0.52 -4.21
C HIS A 68 -2.12 -0.18 -4.11
N ILE A 69 -2.30 -0.95 -3.05
CA ILE A 69 -3.60 -1.54 -2.73
C ILE A 69 -4.47 -0.47 -2.06
N GLU A 70 -3.92 0.25 -1.08
CA GLU A 70 -4.57 1.40 -0.47
C GLU A 70 -4.67 2.59 -1.44
N GLU A 71 -5.72 3.39 -1.28
CA GLU A 71 -5.96 4.61 -2.07
C GLU A 71 -5.04 5.77 -1.66
N ALA A 72 -4.88 6.73 -2.57
CA ALA A 72 -4.12 7.95 -2.32
C ALA A 72 -4.64 8.68 -1.08
N GLY A 73 -3.71 9.08 -0.21
CA GLY A 73 -4.04 9.66 1.11
C GLY A 73 -3.68 8.75 2.28
N ILE A 74 -3.41 7.47 2.00
CA ILE A 74 -2.62 6.61 2.87
C ILE A 74 -1.17 6.67 2.40
N HIS A 75 -0.26 6.91 3.34
CA HIS A 75 1.14 7.11 3.02
C HIS A 75 1.74 5.86 2.34
N SER A 76 2.44 6.04 1.22
CA SER A 76 3.10 4.97 0.44
C SER A 76 3.95 3.96 1.23
N GLY A 77 4.49 4.40 2.37
CA GLY A 77 5.24 3.55 3.30
C GLY A 77 4.37 2.52 4.03
N ASP A 78 3.13 2.88 4.34
CA ASP A 78 2.14 2.06 5.04
C ASP A 78 1.21 1.30 4.10
N SER A 79 1.12 1.70 2.84
CA SER A 79 0.36 0.97 1.81
C SER A 79 1.06 -0.33 1.43
N ALA A 80 0.27 -1.38 1.22
CA ALA A 80 0.71 -2.51 0.43
C ALA A 80 0.82 -2.09 -1.05
N CYS A 81 1.71 -2.71 -1.82
CA CYS A 81 1.83 -2.43 -3.25
C CYS A 81 2.25 -3.67 -4.04
N ALA A 82 1.97 -3.68 -5.35
CA ALA A 82 2.25 -4.81 -6.23
C ALA A 82 3.07 -4.43 -7.48
N ILE A 83 3.96 -5.35 -7.87
CA ILE A 83 4.67 -5.34 -9.15
C ILE A 83 4.39 -6.68 -9.85
N PRO A 84 3.92 -6.68 -11.10
CA PRO A 84 3.40 -5.53 -11.84
C PRO A 84 2.11 -4.96 -11.21
N PRO A 85 1.63 -3.80 -11.69
CA PRO A 85 0.28 -3.32 -11.39
C PRO A 85 -0.77 -4.41 -11.66
N PHE A 86 -1.76 -4.53 -10.77
CA PHE A 86 -2.73 -5.62 -10.78
C PHE A 86 -4.10 -5.20 -11.32
N SER A 87 -4.40 -3.89 -11.38
CA SER A 87 -5.67 -3.38 -11.89
C SER A 87 -5.51 -2.26 -12.92
N LEU A 88 -4.36 -1.59 -12.99
CA LEU A 88 -4.14 -0.50 -13.94
C LEU A 88 -4.10 -0.96 -15.41
N PRO A 89 -4.80 -0.27 -16.33
CA PRO A 89 -4.69 -0.54 -17.77
C PRO A 89 -3.28 -0.32 -18.31
N GLU A 90 -2.88 -1.08 -19.32
CA GLU A 90 -1.56 -0.96 -19.97
C GLU A 90 -1.29 0.45 -20.52
N SER A 91 -2.33 1.15 -21.00
CA SER A 91 -2.22 2.54 -21.47
C SER A 91 -1.81 3.51 -20.36
N ILE A 92 -2.35 3.33 -19.15
CA ILE A 92 -1.99 4.14 -17.99
C ILE A 92 -0.56 3.84 -17.54
N ILE A 93 -0.16 2.56 -17.57
CA ILE A 93 1.22 2.15 -17.26
C ILE A 93 2.20 2.78 -18.27
N ALA A 94 1.85 2.82 -19.55
CA ALA A 94 2.66 3.46 -20.58
C ALA A 94 2.76 4.98 -20.38
N GLU A 95 1.68 5.63 -19.96
CA GLU A 95 1.67 7.07 -19.63
C GLU A 95 2.55 7.38 -18.42
N LEU A 96 2.44 6.60 -17.34
CA LEU A 96 3.30 6.71 -16.15
C LEU A 96 4.79 6.61 -16.52
N LYS A 97 5.16 5.69 -17.40
CA LYS A 97 6.53 5.56 -17.91
C LYS A 97 6.96 6.75 -18.75
N THR A 98 6.08 7.24 -19.63
CA THR A 98 6.32 8.42 -20.48
C THR A 98 6.60 9.65 -19.63
N GLN A 99 5.78 9.92 -18.62
CA GLN A 99 6.00 11.01 -17.68
C GLN A 99 7.28 10.80 -16.86
N THR A 100 7.59 9.56 -16.47
CA THR A 100 8.84 9.24 -15.77
C THR A 100 10.07 9.61 -16.59
N TYR A 101 10.10 9.30 -17.89
CA TYR A 101 11.22 9.69 -18.75
C TYR A 101 11.35 11.21 -18.89
N ALA A 102 10.22 11.90 -19.09
CA ALA A 102 10.19 13.35 -19.23
C ALA A 102 10.69 14.04 -17.94
N LEU A 103 10.23 13.60 -16.76
CA LEU A 103 10.65 14.11 -15.47
C LEU A 103 12.14 13.84 -15.21
N ALA A 104 12.63 12.65 -15.53
CA ALA A 104 14.05 12.30 -15.40
C ALA A 104 14.95 13.25 -16.20
N GLN A 105 14.52 13.58 -17.42
CA GLN A 105 15.24 14.49 -18.30
C GLN A 105 15.17 15.94 -17.80
N ALA A 106 13.97 16.43 -17.49
CA ALA A 106 13.75 17.81 -17.06
C ALA A 106 14.43 18.14 -15.73
N LEU A 107 14.55 17.16 -14.83
CA LEU A 107 15.22 17.30 -13.52
C LEU A 107 16.71 16.92 -13.58
N GLU A 108 17.24 16.63 -14.76
CA GLU A 108 18.64 16.28 -15.00
C GLU A 108 19.15 15.13 -14.11
N VAL A 109 18.30 14.14 -13.84
CA VAL A 109 18.61 13.04 -12.92
C VAL A 109 19.87 12.28 -13.37
N ARG A 110 20.74 11.96 -12.41
CA ARG A 110 21.92 11.10 -12.56
C ARG A 110 21.98 10.10 -11.41
N GLY A 111 21.49 8.89 -11.63
CA GLY A 111 21.30 7.88 -10.59
C GLY A 111 19.82 7.54 -10.40
N LEU A 112 19.41 7.27 -9.16
CA LEU A 112 18.03 6.88 -8.84
C LEU A 112 17.10 8.09 -8.76
N MET A 113 15.85 7.83 -9.16
CA MET A 113 14.72 8.67 -8.81
C MET A 113 13.50 7.81 -8.49
N ASN A 114 12.60 8.38 -7.71
CA ASN A 114 11.29 7.84 -7.41
C ASN A 114 10.24 8.91 -7.74
N ILE A 115 9.12 8.49 -8.31
CA ILE A 115 7.99 9.36 -8.60
C ILE A 115 6.75 8.74 -7.99
N GLN A 116 5.96 9.55 -7.29
CA GLN A 116 4.65 9.17 -6.82
C GLN A 116 3.59 9.83 -7.71
N PHE A 117 2.69 9.01 -8.22
CA PHE A 117 1.55 9.43 -9.01
C PHE A 117 0.24 9.05 -8.31
N ALA A 118 -0.83 9.73 -8.70
CA ALA A 118 -2.19 9.31 -8.45
C ALA A 118 -2.92 9.12 -9.79
N VAL A 119 -3.68 8.04 -9.92
CA VAL A 119 -4.51 7.76 -11.09
C VAL A 119 -5.97 7.87 -10.66
N LYS A 120 -6.71 8.77 -11.30
CA LYS A 120 -8.15 8.95 -11.05
C LYS A 120 -8.88 9.13 -12.36
N GLU A 121 -9.93 8.32 -12.58
CA GLU A 121 -10.81 8.42 -13.77
C GLU A 121 -10.04 8.37 -15.11
N GLY A 122 -8.91 7.66 -15.15
CA GLY A 122 -8.06 7.53 -16.34
C GLY A 122 -7.04 8.66 -16.52
N GLU A 123 -7.00 9.64 -15.62
CA GLU A 123 -6.00 10.72 -15.62
C GLU A 123 -4.86 10.43 -14.64
N VAL A 124 -3.64 10.78 -15.05
CA VAL A 124 -2.41 10.63 -14.26
C VAL A 124 -2.02 11.98 -13.68
N TYR A 125 -1.92 12.04 -12.36
CA TYR A 125 -1.50 13.21 -11.59
C TYR A 125 -0.13 12.94 -10.97
N VAL A 126 0.81 13.87 -11.11
CA VAL A 126 2.11 13.80 -10.41
C VAL A 126 1.92 14.33 -8.99
N LEU A 127 2.24 13.52 -7.97
CA LEU A 127 2.19 13.94 -6.57
C LEU A 127 3.51 14.57 -6.13
N GLU A 128 4.61 13.84 -6.33
CA GLU A 128 5.96 14.32 -6.03
C GLU A 128 7.03 13.55 -6.80
N VAL A 129 8.20 14.16 -6.96
CA VAL A 129 9.40 13.51 -7.49
C VAL A 129 10.52 13.59 -6.46
N ASN A 130 11.10 12.44 -6.17
CA ASN A 130 12.22 12.27 -5.27
C ASN A 130 13.46 11.91 -6.11
N PRO A 131 14.36 12.86 -6.46
CA PRO A 131 15.56 12.61 -7.27
C PRO A 131 16.67 11.94 -6.44
N ARG A 132 16.33 10.82 -5.81
CA ARG A 132 17.17 10.02 -4.92
C ARG A 132 16.63 8.59 -4.84
N ALA A 133 17.35 7.72 -4.14
CA ALA A 133 16.82 6.41 -3.75
C ALA A 133 15.60 6.56 -2.84
N SER A 134 14.55 5.80 -3.15
CA SER A 134 13.37 5.58 -2.30
C SER A 134 13.55 4.33 -1.43
N ARG A 135 12.63 4.16 -0.48
CA ARG A 135 12.57 2.95 0.35
C ARG A 135 12.18 1.70 -0.43
N THR A 136 11.54 1.85 -1.60
CA THR A 136 11.05 0.75 -2.44
C THR A 136 12.11 0.14 -3.34
N VAL A 137 13.27 0.80 -3.53
CA VAL A 137 14.38 0.30 -4.37
C VAL A 137 14.79 -1.15 -4.05
N PRO A 138 14.93 -1.59 -2.78
CA PRO A 138 15.22 -2.98 -2.45
C PRO A 138 14.10 -3.94 -2.89
N PHE A 139 12.83 -3.59 -2.63
CA PHE A 139 11.68 -4.38 -3.08
C PHE A 139 11.63 -4.51 -4.60
N VAL A 140 11.76 -3.40 -5.34
CA VAL A 140 11.80 -3.39 -6.80
C VAL A 140 12.97 -4.25 -7.31
N SER A 141 14.15 -4.12 -6.70
CA SER A 141 15.32 -4.90 -7.12
C SER A 141 15.12 -6.41 -6.94
N LYS A 142 14.42 -6.82 -5.88
CA LYS A 142 14.08 -8.23 -5.63
C LYS A 142 12.96 -8.73 -6.53
N ALA A 143 11.94 -7.91 -6.77
CA ALA A 143 10.81 -8.24 -7.65
C ALA A 143 11.23 -8.37 -9.12
N THR A 144 12.28 -7.67 -9.53
CA THR A 144 12.66 -7.55 -10.95
C THR A 144 13.95 -8.29 -11.28
N GLY A 145 14.79 -8.57 -10.27
CA GLY A 145 16.15 -9.08 -10.45
C GLY A 145 17.19 -8.04 -10.86
N LEU A 146 16.77 -6.80 -11.13
CA LEU A 146 17.68 -5.71 -11.47
C LEU A 146 18.14 -5.00 -10.20
N ASN A 147 19.42 -5.11 -9.84
CA ASN A 147 19.97 -4.41 -8.68
C ASN A 147 20.09 -2.89 -8.95
N LEU A 148 19.00 -2.17 -8.76
CA LEU A 148 18.88 -0.76 -9.08
C LEU A 148 19.89 0.12 -8.33
N ALA A 149 20.13 -0.18 -7.05
CA ALA A 149 21.11 0.55 -6.25
C ALA A 149 22.53 0.41 -6.81
N GLN A 150 22.92 -0.81 -7.20
CA GLN A 150 24.23 -1.04 -7.82
C GLN A 150 24.35 -0.39 -9.20
N VAL A 151 23.29 -0.48 -10.01
CA VAL A 151 23.25 0.13 -11.35
C VAL A 151 23.39 1.65 -11.25
N ALA A 152 22.63 2.27 -10.36
CA ALA A 152 22.67 3.71 -10.16
C ALA A 152 23.98 4.19 -9.54
N ALA A 153 24.57 3.44 -8.61
CA ALA A 153 25.89 3.77 -8.07
C ALA A 153 26.96 3.81 -9.17
N ARG A 154 26.92 2.86 -10.10
CA ARG A 154 27.81 2.84 -11.28
C ARG A 154 27.55 4.00 -12.23
N VAL A 155 26.29 4.40 -12.42
CA VAL A 155 25.95 5.62 -13.18
C VAL A 155 26.56 6.86 -12.53
N MET A 156 26.42 7.02 -11.22
CA MET A 156 26.93 8.19 -10.49
C MET A 156 28.46 8.33 -10.54
N VAL A 157 29.20 7.23 -10.74
CA VAL A 157 30.65 7.25 -10.96
C VAL A 157 31.07 7.26 -12.43
N GLY A 158 30.13 7.56 -13.35
CA GLY A 158 30.39 7.81 -14.76
C GLY A 158 30.22 6.62 -15.70
N ARG A 159 29.70 5.47 -15.25
CA ARG A 159 29.42 4.32 -16.12
C ARG A 159 27.96 4.33 -16.58
N SER A 160 27.73 4.73 -17.83
CA SER A 160 26.40 4.77 -18.47
C SER A 160 25.66 3.43 -18.37
N LEU A 161 24.33 3.47 -18.46
CA LEU A 161 23.45 2.30 -18.45
C LEU A 161 23.76 1.34 -19.60
N GLU A 162 24.10 1.89 -20.77
CA GLU A 162 24.56 1.12 -21.92
C GLU A 162 25.85 0.34 -21.63
N ASN A 163 26.86 0.99 -21.03
CA ASN A 163 28.12 0.35 -20.64
C ASN A 163 27.95 -0.69 -19.51
N GLN A 164 26.80 -0.69 -18.84
CA GLN A 164 26.41 -1.71 -17.87
C GLN A 164 25.57 -2.84 -18.48
N GLY A 165 25.15 -2.73 -19.75
CA GLY A 165 24.24 -3.68 -20.38
C GLY A 165 22.78 -3.55 -19.92
N VAL A 166 22.42 -2.44 -19.28
CA VAL A 166 21.08 -2.17 -18.75
C VAL A 166 20.34 -1.25 -19.72
N THR A 167 19.89 -1.80 -20.85
CA THR A 167 19.25 -1.03 -21.93
C THR A 167 17.74 -1.29 -22.05
N THR A 168 17.24 -2.30 -21.35
CA THR A 168 15.83 -2.72 -21.38
C THR A 168 15.26 -2.78 -19.97
N GLU A 169 13.99 -2.44 -19.83
CA GLU A 169 13.26 -2.53 -18.56
C GLU A 169 13.00 -4.00 -18.17
N PRO A 170 12.99 -4.32 -16.87
CA PRO A 170 12.66 -5.67 -16.41
C PRO A 170 11.17 -5.97 -16.60
N MET A 171 10.87 -7.22 -16.97
CA MET A 171 9.50 -7.74 -17.11
C MET A 171 9.35 -9.06 -16.34
N PRO A 172 9.08 -9.00 -15.02
CA PRO A 172 8.90 -10.23 -14.23
C PRO A 172 7.67 -11.02 -14.71
N ARG A 173 7.77 -12.35 -14.66
CA ARG A 173 6.69 -13.29 -15.04
C ARG A 173 5.86 -13.75 -13.83
N TYR A 174 5.96 -13.02 -12.73
CA TYR A 174 5.35 -13.31 -11.44
C TYR A 174 4.94 -11.99 -10.80
N VAL A 175 4.05 -12.07 -9.82
CA VAL A 175 3.59 -10.95 -9.02
C VAL A 175 4.33 -10.92 -7.70
N SER A 176 4.83 -9.74 -7.35
CA SER A 176 5.46 -9.44 -6.07
C SER A 176 4.61 -8.42 -5.34
N VAL A 177 4.18 -8.73 -4.12
CA VAL A 177 3.41 -7.84 -3.25
C VAL A 177 4.25 -7.47 -2.03
N LYS A 178 4.43 -6.17 -1.79
CA LYS A 178 4.97 -5.63 -0.55
C LYS A 178 3.82 -5.38 0.42
N GLU A 179 3.96 -5.78 1.67
CA GLU A 179 3.04 -5.40 2.76
C GLU A 179 3.84 -4.76 3.91
N ALA A 180 3.25 -3.77 4.56
CA ALA A 180 3.82 -3.05 5.67
C ALA A 180 3.66 -3.81 7.01
N VAL A 181 4.69 -3.73 7.85
CA VAL A 181 4.70 -4.30 9.21
C VAL A 181 4.59 -3.20 10.24
N PHE A 182 3.51 -3.24 11.01
CA PHE A 182 3.17 -2.20 11.97
C PHE A 182 3.53 -2.56 13.41
N PRO A 183 3.97 -1.59 14.22
CA PRO A 183 4.30 -1.80 15.63
C PRO A 183 3.07 -1.71 16.56
N PHE A 184 1.83 -1.71 16.04
CA PHE A 184 0.63 -1.41 16.83
C PHE A 184 0.47 -2.30 18.08
N ALA A 185 0.86 -3.57 18.00
CA ALA A 185 0.83 -4.49 19.16
C ALA A 185 1.74 -4.04 20.32
N LYS A 186 2.74 -3.19 20.05
CA LYS A 186 3.63 -2.61 21.07
C LYS A 186 3.04 -1.37 21.75
N PHE A 187 1.96 -0.80 21.19
CA PHE A 187 1.33 0.43 21.69
C PHE A 187 -0.18 0.23 21.90
N PRO A 188 -0.59 -0.50 22.96
CA PRO A 188 -2.01 -0.75 23.24
C PRO A 188 -2.81 0.54 23.36
N GLY A 189 -4.02 0.55 22.80
CA GLY A 189 -4.91 1.72 22.83
C GLY A 189 -4.64 2.77 21.75
N VAL A 190 -3.62 2.59 20.90
CA VAL A 190 -3.41 3.43 19.72
C VAL A 190 -4.37 3.02 18.61
N ASP A 191 -4.94 4.01 17.94
CA ASP A 191 -5.78 3.81 16.78
C ASP A 191 -4.94 3.45 15.54
N ILE A 192 -5.30 2.37 14.85
CA ILE A 192 -4.54 1.82 13.71
C ILE A 192 -4.98 2.38 12.35
N VAL A 193 -5.82 3.42 12.33
CA VAL A 193 -6.21 4.08 11.08
C VAL A 193 -4.98 4.53 10.33
N LEU A 194 -4.90 4.09 9.08
CA LEU A 194 -3.91 4.53 8.13
C LEU A 194 -4.21 5.96 7.68
N GLY A 195 -3.18 6.71 7.33
CA GLY A 195 -3.32 8.09 6.91
C GLY A 195 -2.08 8.61 6.20
N PRO A 196 -1.98 9.92 6.01
CA PRO A 196 -0.91 10.52 5.20
C PRO A 196 0.46 10.50 5.91
N GLU A 197 0.51 10.11 7.18
CA GLU A 197 1.74 9.94 7.95
C GLU A 197 2.10 8.45 8.07
N MET A 198 3.37 8.11 7.81
CA MET A 198 3.90 6.75 7.94
C MET A 198 4.02 6.31 9.40
N ARG A 199 3.57 5.08 9.71
CA ARG A 199 3.67 4.46 11.05
C ARG A 199 4.29 3.06 11.03
N SER A 200 4.41 2.43 9.88
CA SER A 200 5.07 1.14 9.72
C SER A 200 6.56 1.21 10.07
N THR A 201 7.10 0.07 10.50
CA THR A 201 8.51 -0.07 10.93
C THR A 201 9.32 -1.03 10.06
N GLY A 202 8.64 -1.79 9.23
CA GLY A 202 9.26 -2.76 8.33
C GLY A 202 8.28 -3.17 7.24
N GLU A 203 8.71 -4.10 6.41
CA GLU A 203 7.95 -4.60 5.27
C GLU A 203 8.27 -6.08 5.03
N VAL A 204 7.34 -6.76 4.38
CA VAL A 204 7.49 -8.14 3.93
C VAL A 204 7.11 -8.24 2.45
N MET A 205 7.53 -9.32 1.80
CA MET A 205 7.29 -9.55 0.38
C MET A 205 6.66 -10.92 0.17
N GLY A 206 5.52 -10.95 -0.51
CA GLY A 206 4.91 -12.17 -1.05
C GLY A 206 5.16 -12.26 -2.56
N ILE A 207 5.58 -13.42 -3.06
CA ILE A 207 5.79 -13.66 -4.49
C ILE A 207 5.02 -14.89 -4.94
N ASP A 208 4.24 -14.76 -6.01
CA ASP A 208 3.56 -15.89 -6.65
C ASP A 208 3.24 -15.59 -8.13
N THR A 209 2.62 -16.54 -8.84
CA THR A 209 2.23 -16.38 -10.24
C THR A 209 1.03 -15.47 -10.46
N ASP A 210 0.25 -15.21 -9.41
CA ASP A 210 -0.93 -14.35 -9.44
C ASP A 210 -1.01 -13.44 -8.21
N PHE A 211 -1.74 -12.33 -8.35
CA PHE A 211 -1.86 -11.31 -7.30
C PHE A 211 -2.48 -11.84 -6.01
N ALA A 212 -3.55 -12.65 -6.09
CA ALA A 212 -4.25 -13.11 -4.89
C ALA A 212 -3.36 -14.03 -4.05
N SER A 213 -2.58 -14.92 -4.70
CA SER A 213 -1.61 -15.77 -4.01
C SER A 213 -0.43 -14.97 -3.43
N ALA A 214 0.09 -13.98 -4.18
CA ALA A 214 1.17 -13.12 -3.71
C ALA A 214 0.73 -12.27 -2.50
N PHE A 215 -0.49 -11.71 -2.54
CA PHE A 215 -1.10 -10.97 -1.44
C PHE A 215 -1.38 -11.87 -0.23
N ALA A 216 -1.88 -13.11 -0.43
CA ALA A 216 -2.05 -14.06 0.66
C ALA A 216 -0.72 -14.33 1.39
N LYS A 217 0.39 -14.47 0.63
CA LYS A 217 1.74 -14.64 1.20
C LYS A 217 2.22 -13.40 1.95
N SER A 218 1.98 -12.19 1.43
CA SER A 218 2.37 -10.96 2.11
C SER A 218 1.63 -10.83 3.45
N GLN A 219 0.32 -11.11 3.49
CA GLN A 219 -0.46 -11.07 4.72
C GLN A 219 0.03 -12.11 5.75
N LEU A 220 0.33 -13.33 5.30
CA LEU A 220 0.91 -14.37 6.16
C LEU A 220 2.25 -13.94 6.76
N ALA A 221 3.12 -13.34 5.95
CA ALA A 221 4.43 -12.85 6.37
C ALA A 221 4.33 -11.64 7.31
N ALA A 222 3.33 -10.77 7.12
CA ALA A 222 3.07 -9.61 7.97
C ALA A 222 2.42 -9.97 9.32
N LEU A 223 2.24 -11.27 9.61
CA LEU A 223 1.53 -11.80 10.78
C LEU A 223 0.04 -11.46 10.83
N SER A 224 -0.54 -11.03 9.71
CA SER A 224 -1.96 -10.72 9.53
C SER A 224 -2.68 -11.92 8.89
N ARG A 225 -2.80 -13.03 9.63
CA ARG A 225 -3.39 -14.27 9.07
C ARG A 225 -4.86 -14.08 8.71
N LEU A 226 -5.18 -14.13 7.42
CA LEU A 226 -6.56 -14.12 6.94
C LEU A 226 -7.29 -15.42 7.37
N PRO A 227 -8.50 -15.34 7.94
CA PRO A 227 -9.22 -16.53 8.36
C PRO A 227 -9.75 -17.32 7.15
N SER A 228 -9.97 -18.62 7.35
CA SER A 228 -10.58 -19.49 6.33
C SER A 228 -12.08 -19.73 6.54
N ARG A 229 -12.57 -19.50 7.76
CA ARG A 229 -13.97 -19.63 8.20
C ARG A 229 -14.20 -18.77 9.44
N GLY A 230 -15.46 -18.61 9.84
CA GLY A 230 -15.81 -17.96 11.11
C GLY A 230 -16.73 -16.75 10.91
N THR A 231 -16.58 -15.75 11.77
CA THR A 231 -17.43 -14.54 11.76
C THR A 231 -16.64 -13.31 11.36
N VAL A 232 -17.18 -12.55 10.41
CA VAL A 232 -16.62 -11.28 9.94
C VAL A 232 -17.50 -10.13 10.45
N PHE A 233 -16.90 -9.18 11.16
CA PHE A 233 -17.55 -7.93 11.47
C PHE A 233 -17.34 -6.92 10.35
N VAL A 234 -18.43 -6.36 9.82
CA VAL A 234 -18.42 -5.37 8.74
C VAL A 234 -19.09 -4.08 9.22
N SER A 235 -18.33 -2.99 9.27
CA SER A 235 -18.85 -1.66 9.59
C SER A 235 -18.05 -0.60 8.84
N VAL A 236 -18.66 0.00 7.83
CA VAL A 236 -17.99 0.92 6.91
C VAL A 236 -18.58 2.33 6.99
N ALA A 237 -17.75 3.32 6.66
CA ALA A 237 -18.18 4.69 6.47
C ALA A 237 -19.27 4.80 5.40
N GLU A 238 -20.03 5.89 5.41
CA GLU A 238 -21.17 6.08 4.50
C GLU A 238 -20.77 6.04 3.02
N ARG A 239 -19.66 6.70 2.67
CA ARG A 239 -19.08 6.70 1.32
C ARG A 239 -18.78 5.30 0.78
N ASP A 240 -18.47 4.36 1.66
CA ASP A 240 -18.03 3.00 1.33
C ASP A 240 -19.17 1.97 1.28
N ARG A 241 -20.39 2.37 1.66
CA ARG A 241 -21.55 1.46 1.79
C ARG A 241 -21.88 0.70 0.51
N GLN A 242 -21.75 1.34 -0.65
CA GLN A 242 -21.99 0.68 -1.94
C GLN A 242 -20.83 -0.25 -2.32
N ALA A 243 -19.59 0.19 -2.08
CA ALA A 243 -18.40 -0.56 -2.45
C ALA A 243 -18.20 -1.84 -1.60
N VAL A 244 -18.74 -1.87 -0.38
CA VAL A 244 -18.68 -3.07 0.48
C VAL A 244 -19.66 -4.17 0.07
N VAL A 245 -20.72 -3.88 -0.68
CA VAL A 245 -21.73 -4.86 -1.12
C VAL A 245 -21.11 -6.09 -1.83
N PRO A 246 -20.31 -5.92 -2.91
CA PRO A 246 -19.69 -7.06 -3.58
C PRO A 246 -18.70 -7.83 -2.69
N ILE A 247 -18.03 -7.15 -1.75
CA ILE A 247 -17.08 -7.75 -0.80
C ILE A 247 -17.83 -8.65 0.18
N SER A 248 -18.89 -8.13 0.80
CA SER A 248 -19.75 -8.87 1.72
C SER A 248 -20.44 -10.06 1.04
N ARG A 249 -20.87 -9.91 -0.22
CA ARG A 249 -21.43 -11.04 -0.98
C ARG A 249 -20.43 -12.18 -1.12
N ARG A 250 -19.19 -11.87 -1.52
CA ARG A 250 -18.13 -12.88 -1.66
C ARG A 250 -17.78 -13.54 -0.32
N LEU A 251 -17.70 -12.77 0.77
CA LEU A 251 -17.55 -13.32 2.14
C LEU A 251 -18.70 -14.27 2.51
N SER A 252 -19.93 -13.91 2.19
CA SER A 252 -21.10 -14.77 2.43
C SER A 252 -21.07 -16.04 1.55
N THR A 253 -20.64 -15.95 0.29
CA THR A 253 -20.42 -17.11 -0.60
C THR A 253 -19.32 -18.04 -0.07
N LEU A 254 -18.29 -17.46 0.56
CA LEU A 254 -17.30 -18.23 1.33
C LEU A 254 -17.91 -18.84 2.62
N GLY A 255 -19.13 -18.54 3.00
CA GLY A 255 -19.78 -19.12 4.18
C GLY A 255 -19.28 -18.52 5.50
N PHE A 256 -18.72 -17.31 5.47
CA PHE A 256 -18.53 -16.54 6.70
C PHE A 256 -19.88 -16.07 7.23
N ARG A 257 -20.04 -16.09 8.56
CA ARG A 257 -21.13 -15.37 9.21
C ARG A 257 -20.82 -13.89 9.21
N LEU A 258 -21.72 -13.07 8.71
CA LEU A 258 -21.54 -11.62 8.74
C LEU A 258 -22.29 -11.03 9.93
N ILE A 259 -21.62 -10.11 10.63
CA ILE A 259 -22.25 -9.25 11.62
C ILE A 259 -21.86 -7.80 11.35
N GLY A 260 -22.69 -6.83 11.71
CA GLY A 260 -22.37 -5.43 11.43
C GLY A 260 -23.22 -4.43 12.19
N THR A 261 -22.82 -3.16 12.10
CA THR A 261 -23.60 -2.06 12.66
C THR A 261 -24.84 -1.75 11.82
N SER A 262 -25.88 -1.21 12.45
CA SER A 262 -27.19 -0.91 11.82
C SER A 262 -27.10 -0.22 10.45
N GLY A 263 -26.24 0.79 10.29
CA GLY A 263 -26.07 1.49 9.02
C GLY A 263 -25.55 0.60 7.87
N THR A 264 -24.57 -0.26 8.16
CA THR A 264 -24.02 -1.20 7.17
C THR A 264 -25.00 -2.34 6.88
N VAL A 265 -25.68 -2.85 7.90
CA VAL A 265 -26.73 -3.87 7.77
C VAL A 265 -27.87 -3.37 6.87
N GLY A 266 -28.31 -2.12 7.07
CA GLY A 266 -29.36 -1.49 6.26
C GLY A 266 -29.00 -1.40 4.77
N THR A 267 -27.71 -1.34 4.42
CA THR A 267 -27.27 -1.41 3.02
C THR A 267 -27.19 -2.83 2.50
N LEU A 268 -26.73 -3.81 3.30
CA LEU A 268 -26.46 -5.17 2.83
C LEU A 268 -27.72 -6.04 2.72
N LEU A 269 -28.69 -5.89 3.64
CA LEU A 269 -29.93 -6.69 3.62
C LEU A 269 -30.74 -6.55 2.32
N PRO A 270 -30.97 -5.33 1.77
CA PRO A 270 -31.67 -5.17 0.49
C PRO A 270 -30.99 -5.88 -0.69
N HIS A 271 -29.69 -6.15 -0.60
CA HIS A 271 -28.94 -6.89 -1.62
C HIS A 271 -28.94 -8.41 -1.44
N GLY A 272 -29.78 -8.93 -0.51
CA GLY A 272 -29.95 -10.35 -0.24
C GLY A 272 -28.79 -10.98 0.55
N ILE A 273 -27.97 -10.16 1.23
CA ILE A 273 -26.82 -10.63 2.01
C ILE A 273 -27.27 -10.81 3.46
N ASP A 274 -27.18 -12.04 3.98
CA ASP A 274 -27.49 -12.33 5.37
C ASP A 274 -26.42 -11.74 6.30
N ILE A 275 -26.85 -10.90 7.24
CA ILE A 275 -25.98 -10.21 8.19
C ILE A 275 -26.76 -9.91 9.48
N THR A 276 -26.14 -10.21 10.63
CA THR A 276 -26.75 -9.92 11.93
C THR A 276 -26.35 -8.54 12.44
N THR A 277 -27.33 -7.74 12.87
CA THR A 277 -27.07 -6.44 13.51
C THR A 277 -26.48 -6.62 14.91
N ILE A 278 -25.42 -5.88 15.22
CA ILE A 278 -24.92 -5.71 16.58
C ILE A 278 -24.97 -4.24 17.02
N ARG A 279 -24.99 -4.03 18.34
CA ARG A 279 -25.00 -2.69 18.95
C ARG A 279 -23.64 -2.02 18.80
N LYS A 280 -23.64 -0.71 18.58
CA LYS A 280 -22.43 0.11 18.76
C LYS A 280 -22.05 0.15 20.25
N ILE A 281 -20.81 0.52 20.57
CA ILE A 281 -20.32 0.57 21.96
C ILE A 281 -21.23 1.45 22.83
N ARG A 282 -21.61 2.63 22.31
CA ARG A 282 -22.54 3.56 22.98
C ARG A 282 -23.99 3.08 23.08
N GLU A 283 -24.40 2.08 22.31
CA GLU A 283 -25.79 1.58 22.27
C GLU A 283 -26.02 0.44 23.28
N GLY A 284 -24.98 -0.02 23.99
CA GLY A 284 -25.05 -1.02 25.05
C GLY A 284 -24.37 -2.34 24.69
N ARG A 285 -24.77 -3.43 25.37
CA ARG A 285 -24.17 -4.77 25.25
C ARG A 285 -25.19 -5.83 24.83
N PRO A 286 -24.81 -6.92 24.12
CA PRO A 286 -23.47 -7.19 23.60
C PRO A 286 -23.14 -6.28 22.41
N ASN A 287 -21.90 -5.80 22.37
CA ASN A 287 -21.30 -5.06 21.25
C ASN A 287 -20.01 -5.75 20.78
N LEU A 288 -19.33 -5.16 19.79
CA LEU A 288 -18.14 -5.78 19.21
C LEU A 288 -17.02 -6.06 20.21
N LEU A 289 -16.86 -5.24 21.26
CA LEU A 289 -15.83 -5.48 22.28
C LEU A 289 -16.12 -6.77 23.06
N ASP A 290 -17.41 -7.05 23.34
CA ASP A 290 -17.82 -8.29 23.99
C ASP A 290 -17.58 -9.50 23.07
N HIS A 291 -17.85 -9.35 21.76
CA HIS A 291 -17.58 -10.39 20.77
C HIS A 291 -16.09 -10.70 20.59
N LEU A 292 -15.22 -9.68 20.66
CA LEU A 292 -13.78 -9.83 20.64
C LEU A 292 -13.27 -10.52 21.91
N ALA A 293 -13.75 -10.10 23.08
CA ALA A 293 -13.40 -10.74 24.35
C ALA A 293 -13.81 -12.22 24.40
N ASN A 294 -14.93 -12.57 23.74
CA ASN A 294 -15.41 -13.95 23.62
C ASN A 294 -14.76 -14.75 22.49
N GLY A 295 -13.83 -14.17 21.72
CA GLY A 295 -13.15 -14.85 20.61
C GLY A 295 -14.09 -15.29 19.47
N THR A 296 -15.20 -14.57 19.27
CA THR A 296 -16.23 -14.92 18.27
C THR A 296 -16.05 -14.24 16.92
N ILE A 297 -15.01 -13.41 16.75
CA ILE A 297 -14.71 -12.62 15.54
C ILE A 297 -13.37 -13.06 14.99
N ASP A 298 -13.33 -13.34 13.70
CA ASP A 298 -12.15 -13.84 13.00
C ASP A 298 -11.56 -12.80 12.03
N LEU A 299 -12.36 -11.81 11.63
CA LEU A 299 -11.94 -10.70 10.78
C LEU A 299 -12.79 -9.46 11.03
N ILE A 300 -12.17 -8.29 10.96
CA ILE A 300 -12.83 -6.99 10.97
C ILE A 300 -12.58 -6.27 9.65
N VAL A 301 -13.66 -5.81 9.02
CA VAL A 301 -13.63 -4.82 7.94
C VAL A 301 -14.26 -3.54 8.48
N ASN A 302 -13.41 -2.54 8.76
CA ASN A 302 -13.83 -1.27 9.32
C ASN A 302 -13.20 -0.06 8.63
N THR A 303 -13.91 0.56 7.71
CA THR A 303 -13.44 1.82 7.11
C THR A 303 -13.78 3.01 8.01
N PRO A 304 -12.82 3.93 8.26
CA PRO A 304 -12.99 4.99 9.24
C PRO A 304 -13.94 6.09 8.74
N SER A 305 -14.92 6.46 9.56
CA SER A 305 -15.75 7.66 9.33
C SER A 305 -15.16 8.93 9.95
N GLY A 306 -14.20 8.76 10.87
CA GLY A 306 -13.38 9.81 11.49
C GLY A 306 -12.14 9.20 12.15
N LYS A 307 -11.20 10.05 12.63
CA LYS A 307 -9.94 9.61 13.26
C LYS A 307 -9.98 9.79 14.79
N GLY A 308 -9.32 8.88 15.53
CA GLY A 308 -8.97 9.10 16.93
C GLY A 308 -9.31 7.94 17.85
N ALA A 309 -8.35 7.57 18.72
CA ALA A 309 -8.45 6.45 19.66
C ALA A 309 -9.61 6.55 20.68
N ARG A 310 -10.13 7.76 20.91
CA ARG A 310 -11.25 7.99 21.82
C ARG A 310 -12.62 7.74 21.19
N THR A 311 -12.69 7.61 19.86
CA THR A 311 -13.93 7.27 19.15
C THR A 311 -14.30 5.81 19.37
N ASP A 312 -15.58 5.47 19.21
CA ASP A 312 -16.05 4.08 19.26
C ASP A 312 -15.28 3.20 18.26
N GLU A 313 -15.05 3.70 17.04
CA GLU A 313 -14.30 2.98 16.00
C GLU A 313 -12.82 2.80 16.35
N GLY A 314 -12.17 3.84 16.91
CA GLY A 314 -10.78 3.76 17.34
C GLY A 314 -10.58 2.72 18.45
N ARG A 315 -11.52 2.62 19.39
CA ARG A 315 -11.54 1.58 20.43
C ARG A 315 -11.71 0.18 19.86
N ILE A 316 -12.58 0.01 18.86
CA ILE A 316 -12.78 -1.26 18.15
C ILE A 316 -11.46 -1.72 17.54
N ARG A 317 -10.80 -0.83 16.78
CA ARG A 317 -9.56 -1.16 16.07
C ARG A 317 -8.41 -1.46 17.02
N ALA A 318 -8.24 -0.66 18.07
CA ALA A 318 -7.24 -0.94 19.11
C ALA A 318 -7.51 -2.27 19.85
N SER A 319 -8.78 -2.60 20.09
CA SER A 319 -9.17 -3.88 20.68
C SER A 319 -8.87 -5.06 19.75
N ALA A 320 -9.09 -4.91 18.44
CA ALA A 320 -8.79 -5.94 17.44
C ALA A 320 -7.32 -6.38 17.49
N VAL A 321 -6.41 -5.40 17.51
CA VAL A 321 -4.96 -5.64 17.67
C VAL A 321 -4.66 -6.40 18.95
N SER A 322 -5.26 -5.96 20.07
CA SER A 322 -5.03 -6.56 21.38
C SER A 322 -5.48 -8.02 21.47
N HIS A 323 -6.50 -8.41 20.67
CA HIS A 323 -7.00 -9.79 20.59
C HIS A 323 -6.38 -10.58 19.42
N GLY A 324 -5.46 -9.99 18.66
CA GLY A 324 -4.84 -10.65 17.49
C GLY A 324 -5.81 -10.91 16.34
N VAL A 325 -6.90 -10.15 16.24
CA VAL A 325 -7.88 -10.24 15.15
C VAL A 325 -7.48 -9.31 14.02
N PRO A 326 -7.29 -9.81 12.78
CA PRO A 326 -6.98 -8.96 11.63
C PRO A 326 -8.05 -7.90 11.41
N CYS A 327 -7.62 -6.66 11.20
CA CYS A 327 -8.50 -5.51 10.99
C CYS A 327 -8.09 -4.76 9.73
N ILE A 328 -8.98 -4.76 8.74
CA ILE A 328 -8.78 -4.10 7.45
C ILE A 328 -9.54 -2.77 7.46
N THR A 329 -8.84 -1.68 7.14
CA THR A 329 -9.37 -0.32 7.28
C THR A 329 -9.74 0.35 5.96
N THR A 330 -9.60 -0.34 4.82
CA THR A 330 -9.89 0.19 3.48
C THR A 330 -10.75 -0.78 2.67
N ILE A 331 -11.54 -0.24 1.73
CA ILE A 331 -12.31 -1.07 0.81
C ILE A 331 -11.41 -1.85 -0.14
N ALA A 332 -10.34 -1.22 -0.63
CA ALA A 332 -9.40 -1.88 -1.54
C ALA A 332 -8.63 -3.02 -0.85
N GLY A 333 -8.15 -2.81 0.38
CA GLY A 333 -7.56 -3.88 1.20
C GLY A 333 -8.55 -5.01 1.48
N ALA A 334 -9.82 -4.70 1.73
CA ALA A 334 -10.84 -5.73 1.96
C ALA A 334 -11.12 -6.55 0.68
N ARG A 335 -11.11 -5.91 -0.49
CA ARG A 335 -11.24 -6.59 -1.78
C ARG A 335 -10.06 -7.53 -2.06
N ALA A 336 -8.84 -7.08 -1.80
CA ALA A 336 -7.62 -7.88 -1.94
C ALA A 336 -7.60 -9.06 -0.97
N ALA A 337 -7.98 -8.84 0.29
CA ALA A 337 -8.08 -9.90 1.30
C ALA A 337 -9.12 -10.97 0.94
N VAL A 338 -10.29 -10.59 0.42
CA VAL A 338 -11.29 -11.57 -0.03
C VAL A 338 -10.79 -12.38 -1.23
N ALA A 339 -10.10 -11.76 -2.18
CA ALA A 339 -9.49 -12.49 -3.30
C ALA A 339 -8.43 -13.50 -2.80
N ALA A 340 -7.60 -13.10 -1.85
CA ALA A 340 -6.65 -13.99 -1.20
C ALA A 340 -7.33 -15.14 -0.45
N MET A 341 -8.43 -14.87 0.28
CA MET A 341 -9.20 -15.91 0.99
C MET A 341 -9.85 -16.91 0.04
N GLU A 342 -10.40 -16.47 -1.10
CA GLU A 342 -10.90 -17.35 -2.16
C GLU A 342 -9.77 -18.23 -2.70
N ARG A 343 -8.64 -17.62 -3.05
CA ARG A 343 -7.48 -18.32 -3.60
C ARG A 343 -6.91 -19.36 -2.63
N LEU A 344 -6.92 -19.09 -1.32
CA LEU A 344 -6.50 -20.01 -0.27
C LEU A 344 -7.43 -21.24 -0.14
N ARG A 345 -8.66 -21.19 -0.66
CA ARG A 345 -9.57 -22.36 -0.70
C ARG A 345 -9.34 -23.27 -1.88
N GLU A 346 -8.85 -22.73 -2.98
CA GLU A 346 -8.62 -23.48 -4.22
C GLU A 346 -7.39 -24.39 -4.13
N GLY A 347 -6.44 -24.09 -3.24
CA GLY A 347 -5.23 -24.91 -3.11
C GLY A 347 -4.17 -24.32 -2.20
N LYS A 348 -3.02 -24.99 -2.16
CA LYS A 348 -1.87 -24.57 -1.36
C LYS A 348 -1.10 -23.46 -2.07
N LEU A 349 -0.45 -22.61 -1.26
CA LEU A 349 0.55 -21.66 -1.74
C LEU A 349 1.85 -22.39 -2.07
N ASN A 350 2.48 -22.02 -3.18
CA ASN A 350 3.77 -22.58 -3.58
C ASN A 350 4.93 -21.85 -2.88
N VAL A 351 6.09 -22.48 -2.76
CA VAL A 351 7.31 -21.82 -2.28
C VAL A 351 8.32 -21.80 -3.42
N TYR A 352 8.94 -20.64 -3.63
CA TYR A 352 9.91 -20.43 -4.69
C TYR A 352 11.21 -19.93 -4.07
N ALA A 353 12.36 -20.48 -4.48
CA ALA A 353 13.62 -19.81 -4.22
C ALA A 353 13.75 -18.62 -5.17
N LEU A 354 14.25 -17.50 -4.66
CA LEU A 354 14.41 -16.29 -5.48
C LEU A 354 15.35 -16.55 -6.69
N GLN A 355 16.35 -17.42 -6.51
CA GLN A 355 17.28 -17.82 -7.55
C GLN A 355 16.57 -18.51 -8.72
N ASP A 356 15.55 -19.33 -8.44
CA ASP A 356 14.79 -20.04 -9.47
C ASP A 356 13.97 -19.05 -10.30
N LEU A 357 13.35 -18.08 -9.63
CA LEU A 357 12.57 -17.02 -10.27
C LEU A 357 13.44 -16.06 -11.11
N LEU A 358 14.68 -15.82 -10.67
CA LEU A 358 15.62 -14.88 -11.29
C LEU A 358 16.62 -15.54 -12.25
N SER A 359 16.60 -16.86 -12.38
CA SER A 359 17.54 -17.66 -13.20
C SER A 359 17.66 -17.17 -14.65
N ASN A 360 16.58 -16.63 -15.22
CA ASN A 360 16.54 -16.07 -16.58
C ASN A 360 16.87 -14.56 -16.66
N VAL A 361 16.99 -13.86 -15.53
CA VAL A 361 17.29 -12.41 -15.45
C VAL A 361 18.78 -12.16 -15.13
N GLY A 362 19.40 -13.05 -14.35
CA GLY A 362 20.75 -12.87 -13.79
C GLY A 362 21.93 -12.90 -14.77
N ALA A 363 21.73 -13.26 -16.05
CA ALA A 363 22.82 -13.34 -17.03
C ALA A 363 23.42 -11.97 -17.43
N ARG A 364 22.84 -10.83 -17.00
CA ARG A 364 23.22 -9.49 -17.52
C ARG A 364 24.09 -8.62 -16.59
N LEU A 365 24.37 -9.00 -15.35
CA LEU A 365 25.05 -8.13 -14.36
C LEU A 365 26.46 -8.57 -13.92
N THR A 366 27.06 -9.56 -14.58
CA THR A 366 28.36 -10.13 -14.20
C THR A 366 29.59 -9.31 -14.59
N ALA A 367 29.43 -8.12 -15.20
CA ALA A 367 30.58 -7.29 -15.52
C ALA A 367 31.21 -6.69 -14.24
N PRO A 368 32.54 -6.83 -14.03
CA PRO A 368 33.22 -6.30 -12.84
C PRO A 368 33.04 -4.79 -12.70
N ILE A 369 33.09 -4.32 -11.45
CA ILE A 369 32.80 -2.94 -11.02
C ILE A 369 33.84 -1.94 -11.55
N LEU A 370 35.05 -2.40 -11.85
CA LEU A 370 36.16 -1.59 -12.34
C LEU A 370 36.83 -2.30 -13.53
N PRO A 371 37.37 -1.57 -14.53
CA PRO A 371 38.40 -2.15 -15.38
C PRO A 371 39.52 -2.64 -14.45
N LYS A 372 40.08 -3.82 -14.73
CA LYS A 372 41.32 -4.24 -14.05
C LYS A 372 42.33 -3.12 -14.27
N VAL A 373 42.68 -2.39 -13.21
CA VAL A 373 43.85 -1.51 -13.25
C VAL A 373 45.02 -2.43 -13.60
N PRO A 374 45.72 -2.23 -14.72
CA PRO A 374 46.89 -3.05 -15.02
C PRO A 374 47.86 -2.87 -13.85
N ALA A 375 48.28 -3.98 -13.26
CA ALA A 375 49.42 -3.96 -12.35
C ALA A 375 50.64 -3.59 -13.20
N GLY A 376 51.05 -2.33 -13.12
CA GLY A 376 52.17 -1.73 -13.83
C GLY A 376 52.66 -0.52 -13.08
#